data_AF-A0AAE3GHA8-F1
#
_entry.id   AF-A0AAE3GHA8-F1
#
_cell.length_a   1.000
_cell.length_b   1.000
_cell.length_c   1.000
_cell.angle_alpha   90.00
_cell.angle_beta   90.00
_cell.angle_gamma   90.00
#
_symmetry.space_group_name_H-M   'P 1'
#
loop_
_entity.id
_entity.type
_entity.pdbx_description
1 polymer ?
#
loop_
_entity_poly.entity_id
_entity_poly.type
_entity_poly.pdbx_seq_one_letter_code
_entity_poly.pdbx_strand_id
1 'polypeptide(L)'
;MLFTDRAPVAADLVVGADGAHSIVARHLAGGPTNRPAGIIGFSGRTLLADLSASERRRLGPRSGLVVGPRGTALYIGFLDPLGDAVRATPPTAGMGAGAAIRDAASLAEHLTASTAGTTTLSEAIHRFETGMRERGGEVLTLAMRTVRWILATDTTLGAAATAVGAPVLAAAARLLRH
;
A
#
# COMPACT_ATOMS: atom_id res chain seq x y z
N MET A 1 8.31 -20.31 -8.50
CA MET A 1 9.00 -19.17 -9.15
C MET A 1 10.41 -19.61 -9.49
N LEU A 2 10.91 -19.27 -10.67
CA LEU A 2 12.32 -19.46 -11.00
C LEU A 2 13.03 -18.15 -10.68
N PHE A 3 14.05 -18.19 -9.83
CA PHE A 3 14.99 -17.07 -9.69
C PHE A 3 15.68 -16.84 -11.05
N THR A 4 16.14 -15.61 -11.32
CA THR A 4 16.70 -15.19 -12.63
C THR A 4 17.84 -16.09 -13.12
N ASP A 5 18.55 -16.75 -12.21
CA ASP A 5 19.65 -17.69 -12.45
C ASP A 5 19.22 -19.17 -12.44
N ARG A 6 17.95 -19.47 -12.13
CA ARG A 6 17.41 -20.82 -11.87
C ARG A 6 18.20 -21.62 -10.83
N ALA A 7 19.02 -20.96 -10.02
CA ALA A 7 19.78 -21.62 -8.97
C ALA A 7 18.85 -21.89 -7.79
N PRO A 8 18.88 -23.08 -7.19
CA PRO A 8 18.20 -23.32 -5.92
C PRO A 8 18.87 -22.50 -4.82
N VAL A 9 18.07 -21.76 -4.05
CA VAL A 9 18.52 -20.99 -2.89
C VAL A 9 18.02 -21.71 -1.63
N ALA A 10 18.93 -21.99 -0.70
CA ALA A 10 18.57 -22.47 0.63
C ALA A 10 18.08 -21.29 1.48
N ALA A 11 16.88 -21.40 2.04
CA ALA A 11 16.30 -20.41 2.94
C ALA A 11 15.43 -21.11 3.99
N ASP A 12 15.44 -20.59 5.22
CA ASP A 12 14.58 -21.08 6.31
C ASP A 12 13.12 -20.65 6.14
N LEU A 13 12.89 -19.50 5.48
CA LEU A 13 11.56 -18.96 5.19
C LEU A 13 11.55 -18.23 3.83
N VAL A 14 10.55 -18.54 3.01
CA VAL A 14 10.30 -17.86 1.73
C VAL A 14 8.96 -17.13 1.80
N VAL A 15 8.96 -15.86 1.41
CA VAL A 15 7.78 -15.00 1.43
C VAL A 15 7.42 -14.61 0.00
N GLY A 16 6.25 -15.03 -0.47
CA GLY A 16 5.71 -14.65 -1.77
C GLY A 16 5.09 -13.25 -1.73
N ALA A 17 5.84 -12.22 -2.13
CA ALA A 17 5.36 -10.84 -2.25
C ALA A 17 5.05 -10.46 -3.72
N ASP A 18 4.50 -11.40 -4.49
CA ASP A 18 4.23 -11.26 -5.94
C ASP A 18 2.92 -10.55 -6.27
N GLY A 19 2.28 -9.97 -5.25
CA GLY A 19 1.18 -9.02 -5.39
C GLY A 19 -0.15 -9.64 -5.82
N ALA A 20 -1.08 -8.80 -6.28
CA ALA A 20 -2.44 -9.21 -6.58
C ALA A 20 -2.52 -10.35 -7.61
N HIS A 21 -1.56 -10.43 -8.53
CA HIS A 21 -1.52 -11.43 -9.60
C HIS A 21 -0.75 -12.71 -9.24
N SER A 22 -0.53 -12.96 -7.94
CA SER A 22 0.19 -14.13 -7.45
C SER A 22 -0.36 -15.44 -8.00
N ILE A 23 0.48 -16.18 -8.72
CA ILE A 23 0.13 -17.49 -9.27
C ILE A 23 0.01 -18.54 -8.17
N VAL A 24 0.79 -18.39 -7.09
CA VAL A 24 0.79 -19.29 -5.94
C VAL A 24 -0.50 -19.11 -5.16
N ALA A 25 -0.85 -17.86 -4.82
CA ALA A 25 -2.10 -17.58 -4.11
C ALA A 25 -3.32 -18.07 -4.89
N ARG A 26 -3.35 -17.87 -6.20
CA ARG A 26 -4.43 -18.36 -7.07
C ARG A 26 -4.54 -19.89 -7.06
N HIS A 27 -3.39 -20.59 -7.10
CA HIS A 27 -3.36 -22.05 -7.05
C HIS A 27 -3.88 -22.58 -5.71
N LEU A 28 -3.41 -22.02 -4.59
CA LEU A 28 -3.84 -22.40 -3.24
C LEU A 28 -5.33 -22.11 -2.98
N ALA A 29 -5.84 -21.00 -3.50
CA ALA A 29 -7.25 -20.62 -3.35
C ALA A 29 -8.22 -21.40 -4.26
N GLY A 30 -7.71 -22.17 -5.23
CA GLY A 30 -8.54 -22.89 -6.20
C GLY A 30 -9.30 -21.98 -7.19
N GLY A 31 -8.97 -20.69 -7.26
CA GLY A 31 -9.70 -19.71 -8.06
C GLY A 31 -9.12 -18.30 -8.01
N PRO A 32 -9.72 -17.33 -8.72
CA PRO A 32 -9.27 -15.94 -8.74
C PRO A 32 -9.23 -15.30 -7.36
N THR A 33 -8.11 -14.67 -7.01
CA THR A 33 -7.88 -14.01 -5.72
C THR A 33 -7.99 -12.49 -5.77
N ASN A 34 -8.21 -11.92 -6.95
CA ASN A 34 -8.33 -10.48 -7.17
C ASN A 34 -9.42 -10.17 -8.21
N ARG A 35 -9.82 -8.89 -8.28
CA ARG A 35 -10.67 -8.34 -9.33
C ARG A 35 -10.22 -6.91 -9.65
N PRO A 36 -10.46 -6.40 -10.88
CA PRO A 36 -10.17 -5.00 -11.20
C PRO A 36 -10.87 -4.02 -10.24
N ALA A 37 -10.14 -3.01 -9.76
CA ALA A 37 -10.66 -2.01 -8.84
C ALA A 37 -11.40 -0.86 -9.53
N GLY A 38 -11.45 -0.84 -10.87
CA GLY A 38 -12.07 0.24 -11.66
C GLY A 38 -11.20 1.50 -11.81
N ILE A 39 -9.94 1.43 -11.36
CA ILE A 39 -8.97 2.52 -11.48
C ILE A 39 -7.72 2.04 -12.21
N ILE A 40 -7.12 2.92 -13.00
CA ILE A 40 -5.81 2.73 -13.62
C ILE A 40 -4.87 3.77 -13.03
N GLY A 41 -3.71 3.34 -12.55
CA GLY A 41 -2.70 4.21 -11.97
C GLY A 41 -1.46 4.28 -12.85
N PHE A 42 -0.90 5.47 -12.98
CA PHE A 42 0.44 5.69 -13.52
C PHE A 42 1.33 6.16 -12.37
N SER A 43 2.50 5.55 -12.21
CA SER A 43 3.46 5.92 -11.19
C SER A 43 4.82 6.24 -11.79
N GLY A 44 5.53 7.15 -11.13
CA GLY A 44 6.87 7.58 -11.50
C GLY A 44 7.62 8.07 -10.28
N ARG A 45 8.93 8.23 -10.43
CA ARG A 45 9.82 8.76 -9.39
C ARG A 45 10.63 9.92 -9.97
N THR A 46 10.77 10.98 -9.19
CA THR A 46 11.61 12.13 -9.51
C THR A 46 12.68 12.24 -8.43
N LEU A 47 13.95 12.37 -8.80
CA LEU A 47 15.00 12.53 -7.80
C LEU A 47 14.88 13.90 -7.13
N LEU A 48 15.22 13.97 -5.85
CA LEU A 48 15.19 15.25 -5.13
C LEU A 48 16.10 16.29 -5.80
N ALA A 49 17.23 15.84 -6.37
CA ALA A 49 18.17 16.67 -7.13
C ALA A 49 17.52 17.37 -8.34
N ASP A 50 16.54 16.72 -8.97
CA ASP A 50 15.86 17.21 -10.17
C ASP A 50 14.74 18.22 -9.85
N LEU A 51 14.38 18.38 -8.57
CA LEU A 51 13.38 19.35 -8.12
C LEU A 51 14.01 20.70 -7.80
N SER A 52 13.32 21.79 -8.17
CA SER A 52 13.73 23.15 -7.79
C SER A 52 13.59 23.41 -6.29
N ALA A 53 14.30 24.41 -5.75
CA ALA A 53 14.23 24.74 -4.32
C ALA A 53 12.82 25.11 -3.85
N SER A 54 12.00 25.73 -4.70
CA SER A 54 10.60 26.06 -4.39
C SER A 54 9.71 24.81 -4.35
N GLU A 55 9.91 23.86 -5.27
CA GLU A 55 9.18 22.59 -5.28
C GLU A 55 9.56 21.71 -4.09
N ARG A 56 10.85 21.65 -3.73
CA ARG A 56 11.31 20.94 -2.52
C ARG A 56 10.64 21.49 -1.26
N ARG A 57 10.56 22.81 -1.12
CA ARG A 57 9.85 23.45 0.01
C ARG A 57 8.35 23.18 0.00
N ARG A 58 7.74 23.19 -1.20
CA ARG A 58 6.28 23.04 -1.36
C ARG A 58 5.81 21.59 -1.14
N LEU A 59 6.57 20.62 -1.63
CA LEU A 59 6.26 19.19 -1.45
C LEU A 59 6.66 18.71 -0.05
N GLY A 60 7.83 19.17 0.44
CA GLY A 60 8.38 18.73 1.73
C GLY A 60 8.59 17.21 1.78
N PRO A 61 8.87 16.65 2.98
CA PRO A 61 9.06 15.21 3.17
C PRO A 61 7.73 14.47 3.40
N ARG A 62 6.59 15.06 3.06
CA ARG A 62 5.26 14.51 3.41
C ARG A 62 4.63 13.81 2.22
N SER A 63 3.98 12.70 2.51
CA SER A 63 3.06 12.07 1.57
C SER A 63 1.71 12.78 1.58
N GLY A 64 1.08 12.88 0.43
CA GLY A 64 -0.23 13.50 0.26
C GLY A 64 -1.04 12.81 -0.84
N LEU A 65 -2.35 12.82 -0.67
CA LEU A 65 -3.31 12.36 -1.66
C LEU A 65 -4.28 13.50 -1.95
N VAL A 66 -4.53 13.76 -3.23
CA VAL A 66 -5.58 14.66 -3.69
C VAL A 66 -6.52 13.87 -4.60
N VAL A 67 -7.82 13.98 -4.34
CA VAL A 67 -8.87 13.46 -5.22
C VAL A 67 -9.41 14.63 -6.03
N GLY A 68 -9.34 14.51 -7.35
CA GLY A 68 -9.82 15.50 -8.31
C GLY A 68 -11.14 15.07 -8.95
N PRO A 69 -11.75 15.94 -9.78
CA PRO A 69 -12.97 15.61 -10.48
C PRO A 69 -12.75 14.50 -11.53
N ARG A 70 -13.83 13.85 -11.96
CA ARG A 70 -13.84 12.87 -13.06
C ARG A 70 -13.01 11.61 -12.77
N GLY A 71 -13.08 11.09 -11.55
CA GLY A 71 -12.39 9.86 -11.17
C GLY A 71 -10.87 9.99 -11.09
N THR A 72 -10.34 11.20 -10.97
CA THR A 72 -8.89 11.44 -10.93
C THR A 72 -8.37 11.52 -9.51
N ALA A 73 -7.13 11.07 -9.30
CA ALA A 73 -6.41 11.30 -8.05
C ALA A 73 -4.92 11.40 -8.29
N LEU A 74 -4.24 12.15 -7.43
CA LEU A 74 -2.80 12.28 -7.40
C LEU A 74 -2.29 11.94 -6.01
N TYR A 75 -1.43 10.93 -5.95
CA TYR A 75 -0.62 10.64 -4.77
C TYR A 75 0.80 11.14 -5.01
N ILE A 76 1.35 11.87 -4.04
CA ILE A 76 2.77 12.22 -3.99
C ILE A 76 3.31 11.70 -2.68
N GLY A 77 4.36 10.88 -2.74
CA GLY A 77 5.07 10.38 -1.56
C GLY A 77 6.53 10.80 -1.61
N PHE A 78 7.10 11.11 -0.45
CA PHE A 78 8.55 11.26 -0.31
C PHE A 78 9.14 9.92 0.10
N LEU A 79 10.00 9.36 -0.76
CA LEU A 79 10.68 8.09 -0.49
C LEU A 79 12.10 8.39 0.02
N ASP A 80 12.33 8.16 1.32
CA ASP A 80 13.68 8.13 1.88
C ASP A 80 14.19 6.68 1.87
N PRO A 81 15.13 6.32 0.98
CA PRO A 81 15.66 4.95 0.90
C PRO A 81 16.44 4.52 2.14
N LEU A 82 16.88 5.43 3.01
CA LEU A 82 17.70 5.11 4.20
C LEU A 82 16.90 5.03 5.50
N GLY A 83 15.77 5.74 5.61
CA GLY A 83 15.01 5.82 6.87
C GLY A 83 13.52 5.55 6.77
N ASP A 84 12.92 5.60 5.57
CA ASP A 84 11.45 5.71 5.48
C ASP A 84 10.78 5.16 4.21
N ALA A 85 11.42 4.21 3.53
CA ALA A 85 10.95 3.67 2.26
C ALA A 85 9.54 3.03 2.34
N VAL A 86 9.10 2.65 3.54
CA VAL A 86 7.83 1.94 3.79
C VAL A 86 6.62 2.89 3.87
N ARG A 87 6.81 4.18 4.20
CA ARG A 87 5.68 5.12 4.40
C ARG A 87 5.18 5.79 3.11
N ALA A 88 5.89 5.64 1.99
CA ALA A 88 5.56 6.26 0.70
C ALA A 88 4.67 5.37 -0.19
N THR A 89 3.54 4.91 0.36
CA THR A 89 2.65 4.01 -0.36
C THR A 89 1.29 4.66 -0.63
N PRO A 90 0.80 4.70 -1.89
CA PRO A 90 -0.55 5.16 -2.15
C PRO A 90 -1.56 4.26 -1.42
N PRO A 91 -2.59 4.81 -0.77
CA PRO A 91 -3.57 3.98 -0.10
C PRO A 91 -4.37 3.12 -1.09
N THR A 92 -4.39 3.43 -2.38
CA THR A 92 -5.05 2.63 -3.43
C THR A 92 -4.20 1.49 -3.98
N ALA A 93 -2.87 1.52 -3.81
CA ALA A 93 -1.95 0.56 -4.44
C ALA A 93 -0.56 0.53 -3.75
N GLY A 94 0.11 -0.61 -3.76
CA GLY A 94 1.51 -0.73 -3.29
C GLY A 94 1.69 -1.12 -1.83
N MET A 95 0.61 -1.19 -1.02
CA MET A 95 0.71 -1.59 0.40
C MET A 95 1.09 -3.06 0.60
N GLY A 96 0.98 -3.88 -0.45
CA GLY A 96 1.21 -5.33 -0.37
C GLY A 96 2.64 -5.72 0.00
N ALA A 97 3.66 -5.02 -0.50
CA ALA A 97 5.05 -5.36 -0.21
C ALA A 97 5.43 -5.09 1.26
N GLY A 98 5.04 -3.93 1.78
CA GLY A 98 5.24 -3.59 3.19
C GLY A 98 4.45 -4.50 4.14
N ALA A 99 3.23 -4.88 3.76
CA ALA A 99 2.44 -5.86 4.50
C ALA A 99 3.13 -7.23 4.54
N ALA A 100 3.60 -7.73 3.39
CA ALA A 100 4.31 -9.00 3.30
C ALA A 100 5.59 -9.03 4.16
N ILE A 101 6.36 -7.94 4.21
CA ILE A 101 7.54 -7.83 5.09
C ILE A 101 7.15 -7.89 6.57
N ARG A 102 6.10 -7.16 6.98
CA ARG A 102 5.61 -7.22 8.36
C ARG A 102 5.09 -8.61 8.73
N ASP A 103 4.38 -9.25 7.82
CA ASP A 103 3.85 -10.60 8.04
C ASP A 103 4.99 -11.62 8.12
N ALA A 104 6.05 -11.47 7.34
CA ALA A 104 7.26 -12.29 7.44
C ALA A 104 7.92 -12.18 8.82
N ALA A 105 8.12 -10.94 9.31
CA ALA A 105 8.69 -10.69 10.63
C ALA A 105 7.80 -11.29 11.73
N SER A 106 6.49 -11.06 11.65
CA SER A 106 5.52 -11.61 12.60
C SER A 106 5.53 -13.15 12.59
N LEU A 107 5.60 -13.78 11.42
CA LEU A 107 5.68 -15.23 11.31
C LEU A 107 6.98 -15.77 11.95
N ALA A 108 8.11 -15.13 11.70
CA ALA A 108 9.39 -15.52 12.28
C ALA A 108 9.37 -15.48 13.83
N GLU A 109 8.74 -14.46 14.43
CA GLU A 109 8.54 -14.37 15.87
C GLU A 109 7.71 -15.55 16.42
N HIS A 110 6.59 -15.87 15.77
CA HIS A 110 5.71 -16.97 16.19
C HIS A 110 6.40 -18.35 16.04
N LEU A 111 7.16 -18.56 14.97
CA LEU A 111 7.94 -19.78 14.77
C LEU A 111 9.05 -19.93 15.81
N THR A 112 9.74 -18.83 16.13
CA THR A 112 10.79 -18.81 17.17
C THR A 112 10.23 -19.21 18.53
N ALA A 113 9.08 -18.64 18.91
CA ALA A 113 8.37 -19.01 20.14
C ALA A 113 7.99 -20.51 20.16
N SER A 114 7.56 -21.06 19.03
CA SER A 114 7.28 -22.50 18.93
C SER A 114 8.54 -23.35 19.10
N THR A 115 9.66 -22.98 18.47
CA THR A 115 10.94 -23.70 18.61
C THR A 115 11.51 -23.64 20.03
N ALA A 116 11.22 -22.57 20.76
CA ALA A 116 11.60 -22.43 22.18
C ALA A 116 10.68 -23.21 23.13
N GLY A 117 9.64 -23.90 22.61
CA GLY A 117 8.70 -24.68 23.41
C GLY A 117 7.67 -23.86 24.18
N THR A 118 7.58 -22.54 23.95
CA THR A 118 6.61 -21.68 24.65
C THR A 118 5.19 -21.82 24.10
N THR A 119 5.04 -22.35 22.90
CA THR A 119 3.75 -22.63 22.25
C THR A 119 3.89 -23.79 21.26
N THR A 120 2.77 -24.38 20.84
CA THR A 120 2.78 -25.41 19.79
C THR A 120 2.87 -24.75 18.41
N LEU A 121 3.37 -25.49 17.41
CA LEU A 121 3.45 -24.99 16.03
C LEU A 121 2.08 -24.60 15.49
N SER A 122 1.06 -25.41 15.76
CA SER A 122 -0.31 -25.12 15.33
C SER A 122 -0.86 -23.83 15.93
N GLU A 123 -0.59 -23.58 17.21
CA GLU A 123 -1.01 -22.36 17.89
C GLU A 123 -0.25 -21.14 17.38
N ALA A 124 1.07 -21.26 17.15
CA ALA A 124 1.89 -20.23 16.54
C ALA A 124 1.36 -19.81 15.16
N ILE A 125 1.07 -20.78 14.29
CA ILE A 125 0.50 -20.53 12.96
C ILE A 125 -0.88 -19.88 13.08
N HIS A 126 -1.76 -20.40 13.95
CA HIS A 126 -3.11 -19.87 14.12
C HIS A 126 -3.11 -18.38 14.55
N ARG A 127 -2.24 -18.00 15.49
CA ARG A 127 -2.09 -16.61 15.93
C ARG A 127 -1.53 -15.72 14.83
N PHE A 128 -0.49 -16.18 14.14
CA PHE A 128 0.07 -15.47 12.99
C PHE A 128 -1.02 -15.19 11.95
N GLU A 129 -1.76 -16.20 11.52
CA GLU A 129 -2.76 -16.05 10.48
C GLU A 129 -3.92 -15.15 10.93
N THR A 130 -4.34 -15.24 12.20
CA THR A 130 -5.38 -14.36 12.78
C THR A 130 -4.95 -12.90 12.70
N GLY A 131 -3.74 -12.57 13.19
CA GLY A 131 -3.21 -11.21 13.11
C GLY A 131 -2.97 -10.73 11.68
N MET A 132 -2.53 -11.61 10.78
CA MET A 132 -2.37 -11.31 9.35
C MET A 132 -3.70 -10.93 8.71
N ARG A 133 -4.79 -11.67 8.99
CA ARG A 133 -6.13 -11.39 8.45
C ARG A 133 -6.67 -10.04 8.92
N GLU A 134 -6.47 -9.71 10.20
CA GLU A 134 -6.88 -8.42 10.76
C GLU A 134 -6.16 -7.26 10.06
N ARG A 135 -4.82 -7.28 10.04
CA ARG A 135 -4.00 -6.26 9.37
C ARG A 135 -4.33 -6.14 7.89
N GLY A 136 -4.48 -7.26 7.20
CA GLY A 136 -4.86 -7.30 5.78
C GLY A 136 -6.24 -6.67 5.53
N GLY A 137 -7.20 -6.92 6.42
CA GLY A 137 -8.54 -6.33 6.37
C GLY A 137 -8.53 -4.81 6.54
N GLU A 138 -7.71 -4.28 7.46
CA GLU A 138 -7.54 -2.84 7.66
C GLU A 138 -6.95 -2.15 6.43
N VAL A 139 -5.88 -2.74 5.87
CA VAL A 139 -5.22 -2.27 4.64
C VAL A 139 -6.20 -2.24 3.47
N LEU A 140 -6.99 -3.32 3.30
CA LEU A 140 -7.99 -3.42 2.24
C LEU A 140 -9.11 -2.39 2.44
N THR A 141 -9.58 -2.20 3.68
CA THR A 141 -10.65 -1.24 4.00
C THR A 141 -10.22 0.18 3.68
N LEU A 142 -9.01 0.56 4.09
CA LEU A 142 -8.45 1.88 3.79
C LEU A 142 -8.34 2.09 2.28
N ALA A 143 -7.84 1.09 1.56
CA ALA A 143 -7.69 1.15 0.11
C ALA A 143 -9.02 1.31 -0.62
N MET A 144 -10.00 0.47 -0.29
CA MET A 144 -11.31 0.50 -0.92
C MET A 144 -12.09 1.77 -0.57
N ARG A 145 -11.88 2.36 0.62
CA ARG A 145 -12.43 3.67 0.94
C ARG A 145 -11.91 4.74 -0.02
N THR A 146 -10.60 4.77 -0.26
CA THR A 146 -10.02 5.73 -1.22
C THR A 146 -10.52 5.49 -2.65
N VAL A 147 -10.57 4.24 -3.11
CA VAL A 147 -11.10 3.90 -4.44
C VAL A 147 -12.54 4.40 -4.60
N ARG A 148 -13.40 4.17 -3.60
CA ARG A 148 -14.79 4.64 -3.60
C ARG A 148 -14.89 6.16 -3.70
N TRP A 149 -14.02 6.90 -3.01
CA TRP A 149 -13.99 8.36 -3.08
C TRP A 149 -13.62 8.85 -4.47
N ILE A 150 -12.62 8.23 -5.10
CA ILE A 150 -12.22 8.54 -6.47
C ILE A 150 -13.41 8.31 -7.42
N LEU A 151 -13.99 7.11 -7.40
CA LEU A 151 -15.09 6.76 -8.30
C LEU A 151 -16.35 7.61 -8.08
N ALA A 152 -16.62 8.09 -6.87
CA ALA A 152 -17.74 8.99 -6.60
C ALA A 152 -17.62 10.33 -7.36
N THR A 153 -16.40 10.77 -7.67
CA THR A 153 -16.16 11.99 -8.44
C THR A 153 -16.35 11.83 -9.95
N ASP A 154 -16.58 10.61 -10.45
CA ASP A 154 -16.78 10.32 -11.87
C ASP A 154 -18.23 10.48 -12.34
N THR A 155 -19.04 11.14 -11.52
CA THR A 155 -20.40 11.57 -11.88
C THR A 155 -20.41 13.06 -12.23
N THR A 156 -21.42 13.53 -12.96
CA THR A 156 -21.57 14.96 -13.28
C THR A 156 -21.62 15.83 -12.01
N LEU A 157 -22.41 15.40 -11.03
CA LEU A 157 -22.54 16.07 -9.74
C LEU A 157 -21.24 15.98 -8.92
N GLY A 158 -20.65 14.79 -8.84
CA GLY A 158 -19.41 14.56 -8.10
C GLY A 158 -18.26 15.38 -8.67
N ALA A 159 -18.11 15.43 -9.99
CA ALA A 159 -17.10 16.23 -10.67
C ALA A 159 -17.29 17.73 -10.38
N ALA A 160 -18.52 18.24 -10.48
CA ALA A 160 -18.81 19.64 -10.17
C ALA A 160 -18.51 19.98 -8.70
N ALA A 161 -18.96 19.13 -7.76
CA ALA A 161 -18.73 19.31 -6.34
C ALA A 161 -17.24 19.31 -5.99
N THR A 162 -16.45 18.39 -6.56
CA THR A 162 -15.01 18.33 -6.32
C THR A 162 -14.28 19.52 -6.94
N ALA A 163 -14.66 19.94 -8.16
CA ALA A 163 -14.03 21.08 -8.83
C ALA A 163 -14.23 22.40 -8.06
N VAL A 164 -15.41 22.61 -7.48
CA VAL A 164 -15.73 23.82 -6.70
C VAL A 164 -15.19 23.72 -5.26
N GLY A 165 -15.31 22.55 -4.63
CA GLY A 165 -14.96 22.37 -3.22
C GLY A 165 -13.45 22.30 -2.95
N ALA A 166 -12.67 21.70 -3.86
CA ALA A 166 -11.24 21.49 -3.63
C ALA A 166 -10.43 22.79 -3.45
N PRO A 167 -10.60 23.85 -4.27
CA PRO A 167 -9.92 25.13 -4.06
C PRO A 167 -10.30 25.80 -2.73
N VAL A 168 -11.58 25.73 -2.34
CA VAL A 168 -12.10 26.33 -1.11
C VAL A 168 -11.48 25.65 0.12
N LEU A 169 -11.45 24.32 0.14
CA LEU A 169 -10.80 23.55 1.21
C LEU A 169 -9.30 23.79 1.26
N ALA A 170 -8.64 23.89 0.11
CA ALA A 170 -7.21 24.19 0.03
C ALA A 170 -6.89 25.59 0.58
N ALA A 171 -7.73 26.58 0.31
CA ALA A 171 -7.61 27.94 0.83
C ALA A 171 -7.85 27.97 2.35
N ALA A 172 -8.91 27.34 2.84
CA ALA A 172 -9.21 27.24 4.27
C ALA A 172 -8.08 26.54 5.05
N ALA A 173 -7.56 25.43 4.52
CA ALA A 173 -6.44 24.72 5.13
C ALA A 173 -5.14 25.54 5.13
N ARG A 174 -4.93 26.46 4.18
CA ARG A 174 -3.78 27.39 4.22
C ARG A 174 -3.95 28.43 5.32
N LEU A 175 -5.16 28.93 5.55
CA LEU A 175 -5.45 29.92 6.59
C LEU A 175 -5.30 29.33 7.99
N LEU A 176 -5.66 28.07 8.19
CA LEU A 176 -5.51 27.36 9.48
C LEU A 176 -4.07 26.93 9.80
N ARG A 177 -3.12 27.17 8.89
CA ARG A 177 -1.68 26.83 9.05
C ARG A 177 -0.81 28.02 9.44
N HIS A 178 -1.43 29.19 9.66
CA HIS A 178 -0.83 30.41 10.20
C HIS A 178 -1.49 30.75 11.53
#